data_AF-A0A9R1XIG2-F1
#
_entry.id   AF-A0A9R1XIG2-F1
#
_cell.length_a   1.000
_cell.length_b   1.000
_cell.length_c   1.000
_cell.angle_alpha   90.00
_cell.angle_beta   90.00
_cell.angle_gamma   90.00
#
_symmetry.space_group_name_H-M   'P 1'
#
loop_
_entity.id
_entity.type
_entity.pdbx_description
1 polymer ?
#
loop_
_entity_poly.entity_id
_entity_poly.type
_entity_poly.pdbx_seq_one_letter_code
_entity_poly.pdbx_strand_id
1 'polypeptide(L)'
;MNQIESEFVLNRLYIPSTPQGVGKTTLIARVLENLRTSYPNLKIQGFFTLEIRQEGERVGFEVVTLDGRTAPLASINISRVDVASFESLALPELQVKEDTYLFMIDEVGKMELFSSLFFPAMLRVLESKKINLQWLFLPPYVLHSREFGHSNTRY
;
A
#
# COMPACT_ATOMS: atom_id res chain seq x y z
N MET A 1 -21.82 1.84 21.26
CA MET A 1 -20.36 1.74 21.19
C MET A 1 -20.05 0.27 20.98
N ASN A 2 -19.81 -0.13 19.73
CA ASN A 2 -19.92 -1.53 19.31
C ASN A 2 -18.63 -2.29 19.60
N GLN A 3 -18.80 -3.48 20.18
CA GLN A 3 -17.83 -4.52 20.52
C GLN A 3 -16.85 -4.96 19.40
N ILE A 4 -16.92 -4.34 18.21
CA ILE A 4 -16.10 -4.67 17.04
C ILE A 4 -14.78 -3.88 17.05
N GLU A 5 -14.70 -2.75 17.77
CA GLU A 5 -13.48 -1.94 17.85
C GLU A 5 -12.39 -2.52 18.74
N SER A 6 -12.70 -3.52 19.58
CA SER A 6 -11.82 -3.98 20.65
C SER A 6 -11.13 -5.33 20.42
N GLU A 7 -11.22 -5.95 19.24
CA GLU A 7 -10.64 -7.29 19.04
C GLU A 7 -10.03 -7.53 17.64
N PHE A 8 -8.91 -6.84 17.35
CA PHE A 8 -8.04 -7.19 16.20
C PHE A 8 -6.54 -7.07 16.54
N VAL A 9 -6.18 -7.36 17.80
CA VAL A 9 -4.78 -7.38 18.23
C VAL A 9 -4.29 -8.82 18.29
N LEU A 10 -3.53 -9.20 17.26
CA LEU A 10 -2.30 -10.00 17.35
C LEU A 10 -1.69 -9.93 15.92
N ASN A 11 -0.45 -9.44 15.81
CA ASN A 11 0.40 -9.45 14.61
C ASN A 11 0.15 -8.42 13.47
N ARG A 12 -0.53 -7.30 13.74
CA ARG A 12 -0.75 -6.24 12.74
C ARG A 12 -0.32 -4.89 13.28
N LEU A 13 0.54 -4.19 12.55
CA LEU A 13 0.92 -2.80 12.87
C LEU A 13 0.23 -1.88 11.86
N TYR A 14 -0.84 -1.24 12.33
CA TYR A 14 -1.49 -0.16 11.59
C TYR A 14 -0.88 1.16 12.04
N ILE A 15 -0.25 1.87 11.10
CA ILE A 15 0.30 3.19 11.37
C ILE A 15 -0.64 4.21 10.74
N PRO A 16 -1.19 5.17 11.52
CA PRO A 16 -2.04 6.22 10.97
C PRO A 16 -1.36 6.96 9.82
N SER A 17 -2.11 7.27 8.76
CA SER A 17 -1.67 8.16 7.70
C SER A 17 -1.27 9.52 8.31
N THR A 18 -0.05 9.98 8.06
CA THR A 18 0.39 11.34 8.43
C THR A 18 0.48 12.18 7.16
N PRO A 19 0.73 13.49 7.23
CA PRO A 19 0.93 14.31 6.04
C PRO A 19 1.98 13.71 5.08
N GLN A 20 1.72 13.80 3.77
CA GLN A 20 2.67 13.39 2.73
C GLN A 20 3.99 14.14 2.90
N GLY A 21 5.13 13.45 2.75
CA GLY A 21 6.47 14.07 2.83
C GLY A 21 7.16 14.02 4.20
N VAL A 22 6.61 13.36 5.22
CA VAL A 22 7.29 13.19 6.53
C VAL A 22 8.39 12.11 6.53
N GLY A 23 8.65 11.44 5.41
CA GLY A 23 9.69 10.41 5.28
C GLY A 23 9.27 9.00 5.71
N LYS A 24 7.98 8.65 5.70
CA LYS A 24 7.51 7.26 5.92
C LYS A 24 8.13 6.30 4.94
N THR A 25 8.08 6.62 3.66
CA THR A 25 8.68 5.77 2.62
C THR A 25 10.19 5.64 2.80
N THR A 26 10.87 6.69 3.26
CA THR A 26 12.30 6.64 3.64
C THR A 26 12.55 5.74 4.84
N LEU A 27 11.72 5.82 5.88
CA LEU A 27 11.79 4.94 7.05
C LEU A 27 11.56 3.48 6.64
N ILE A 28 10.57 3.24 5.79
CA ILE A 28 10.23 1.93 5.24
C ILE A 28 11.39 1.35 4.45
N ALA A 29 11.99 2.14 3.55
CA ALA A 29 13.15 1.70 2.79
C ALA A 29 14.31 1.28 3.71
N ARG A 30 14.60 2.08 4.75
CA ARG A 30 15.64 1.75 5.75
C ARG A 30 15.31 0.51 6.57
N VAL A 31 14.05 0.32 6.96
CA VAL A 31 13.60 -0.88 7.69
C VAL A 31 13.73 -2.11 6.79
N LEU A 32 13.32 -2.02 5.52
CA LEU A 32 13.47 -3.11 4.55
C LEU A 32 14.92 -3.48 4.32
N GLU A 33 15.80 -2.50 4.17
CA GLU A 33 17.24 -2.71 4.01
C GLU A 33 17.84 -3.45 5.22
N ASN A 34 17.50 -3.00 6.43
CA ASN A 34 17.93 -3.67 7.66
C ASN A 34 17.37 -5.09 7.77
N LEU A 35 16.08 -5.29 7.50
CA LEU A 35 15.46 -6.62 7.55
C LEU A 35 16.07 -7.59 6.54
N ARG A 36 16.36 -7.14 5.33
CA ARG A 36 17.04 -7.95 4.29
C ARG A 36 18.45 -8.32 4.71
N THR A 37 19.16 -7.40 5.37
CA THR A 37 20.53 -7.63 5.85
C THR A 37 20.56 -8.59 7.04
N SER A 38 19.66 -8.41 8.02
CA SER A 38 19.58 -9.25 9.22
C SER A 38 18.95 -10.62 8.96
N TYR A 39 18.04 -10.71 7.99
CA TYR A 39 17.28 -11.93 7.68
C TYR A 39 17.23 -12.17 6.17
N PRO A 40 18.30 -12.69 5.54
CA PRO A 40 18.39 -12.82 4.08
C PRO A 40 17.35 -13.80 3.47
N ASN A 41 16.82 -14.71 4.28
CA ASN A 41 15.77 -15.66 3.87
C ASN A 41 14.35 -15.12 4.11
N LEU A 42 14.21 -13.93 4.71
CA LEU A 42 12.91 -13.33 4.97
C LEU A 42 12.29 -12.85 3.66
N LYS A 43 11.21 -13.51 3.24
CA LYS A 43 10.41 -13.08 2.10
C LYS A 43 9.43 -12.01 2.53
N ILE A 44 9.64 -10.82 1.99
CA ILE A 44 8.79 -9.65 2.18
C ILE A 44 8.11 -9.39 0.84
N GLN A 45 6.79 -9.21 0.87
CA GLN A 45 5.99 -8.89 -0.33
C GLN A 45 5.22 -7.58 -0.13
N GLY A 46 4.89 -6.94 -1.26
CA GLY A 46 4.07 -5.74 -1.29
C GLY A 46 4.68 -4.64 -2.15
N PHE A 47 4.21 -3.44 -1.93
CA PHE A 47 4.58 -2.27 -2.71
C PHE A 47 4.35 -1.00 -1.90
N PHE A 48 4.90 0.12 -2.36
CA PHE A 48 4.64 1.44 -1.83
C PHE A 48 4.40 2.41 -2.99
N THR A 49 3.84 3.56 -2.67
CA THR A 49 3.57 4.62 -3.66
C THR A 49 4.57 5.75 -3.45
N LEU A 50 5.20 6.22 -4.52
CA LEU A 50 6.08 7.39 -4.49
C LEU A 50 5.45 8.57 -5.20
N GLU A 51 5.66 9.75 -4.63
CA GLU A 51 5.37 11.02 -5.28
C GLU A 51 6.49 11.36 -6.28
N ILE A 52 6.12 11.59 -7.54
CA ILE A 52 7.05 12.06 -8.57
C ILE A 52 7.02 13.59 -8.56
N ARG A 53 8.19 14.20 -8.37
CA ARG A 53 8.39 15.65 -8.47
C ARG A 53 9.31 16.01 -9.62
N GLN A 54 9.01 17.08 -10.35
CA GLN A 54 9.89 17.72 -11.34
C GLN A 54 9.98 19.21 -11.01
N GLU A 55 11.21 19.74 -10.97
CA GLU A 55 11.46 21.15 -10.62
C GLU A 55 10.84 21.59 -9.27
N GLY A 56 10.71 20.65 -8.32
CA GLY A 56 10.09 20.89 -7.00
C GLY A 56 8.57 20.77 -6.98
N GLU A 57 7.93 20.74 -8.14
CA GLU A 57 6.49 20.56 -8.29
C GLU A 57 6.11 19.09 -8.38
N ARG A 58 5.00 18.72 -7.76
CA ARG A 58 4.43 17.38 -7.90
C ARG A 58 3.92 17.22 -9.33
N VAL A 59 4.28 16.13 -9.99
CA VAL A 59 3.81 15.81 -11.37
C VAL A 59 3.06 14.49 -11.48
N GLY A 60 3.12 13.64 -10.44
CA GLY A 60 2.40 12.38 -10.43
C GLY A 60 2.77 11.46 -9.28
N PHE A 61 2.37 10.21 -9.42
CA PHE A 61 2.64 9.13 -8.49
C PHE A 61 3.02 7.86 -9.26
N GLU A 62 3.90 7.05 -8.69
CA GLU A 62 4.22 5.70 -9.16
C GLU A 62 4.06 4.69 -8.04
N VAL A 63 3.68 3.47 -8.42
CA VAL A 63 3.78 2.31 -7.54
C VAL A 63 5.17 1.70 -7.70
N VAL A 64 5.78 1.30 -6.58
CA VAL A 64 7.10 0.69 -6.51
C VAL A 64 7.00 -0.60 -5.70
N THR A 65 7.39 -1.72 -6.31
CA THR A 65 7.47 -3.01 -5.62
C THR A 65 8.71 -3.07 -4.73
N LEU A 66 8.74 -3.99 -3.77
CA LEU A 66 9.90 -4.11 -2.89
C LEU A 66 11.18 -4.53 -3.63
N ASP A 67 11.08 -5.19 -4.78
CA ASP A 67 12.21 -5.52 -5.66
C ASP A 67 12.60 -4.38 -6.63
N GLY A 68 11.95 -3.21 -6.52
CA GLY A 68 12.34 -1.99 -7.22
C GLY A 68 11.76 -1.81 -8.63
N ARG A 69 10.80 -2.67 -9.04
CA ARG A 69 10.03 -2.42 -10.26
C ARG A 69 9.07 -1.26 -10.02
N THR A 70 8.87 -0.43 -11.04
CA THR A 70 7.99 0.74 -10.95
C THR A 70 6.94 0.75 -12.06
N ALA A 71 5.79 1.35 -11.79
CA ALA A 71 4.76 1.63 -12.79
C ALA A 71 4.03 2.94 -12.45
N PRO A 72 3.62 3.73 -13.45
CA PRO A 72 2.86 4.95 -13.22
C PRO A 72 1.51 4.61 -12.56
N LEU A 73 1.15 5.38 -11.53
CA LEU A 73 -0.14 5.28 -10.85
C LEU A 73 -1.05 6.45 -11.25
N ALA A 74 -0.53 7.67 -11.22
CA ALA A 74 -1.28 8.86 -11.63
C ALA A 74 -0.34 9.93 -12.20
N SER A 75 -0.84 10.73 -13.14
CA SER A 75 -0.12 11.87 -13.69
C SER A 75 -1.01 13.10 -13.68
N ILE A 76 -0.44 14.24 -13.26
CA ILE A 76 -1.14 15.53 -13.27
C ILE A 76 -1.44 15.98 -14.71
N ASN A 77 -0.54 15.68 -15.65
CA ASN A 77 -0.71 16.03 -17.07
C ASN A 77 -1.92 15.34 -17.70
N ILE A 78 -2.23 14.13 -17.26
CA ILE A 78 -3.33 13.30 -17.80
C ILE A 78 -4.56 13.38 -16.89
N SER A 79 -4.41 13.90 -15.66
CA SER A 79 -5.45 14.00 -14.64
C SER A 79 -6.24 12.69 -14.45
N ARG A 80 -5.58 11.56 -14.65
CA ARG A 80 -6.18 10.22 -14.61
C ARG A 80 -5.25 9.25 -13.88
N VAL A 81 -5.85 8.33 -13.13
CA VAL A 81 -5.19 7.14 -12.58
C VAL A 81 -5.01 6.09 -13.68
N ASP A 82 -3.80 5.60 -13.84
CA ASP A 82 -3.49 4.48 -14.74
C ASP A 82 -3.71 3.15 -14.02
N VAL A 83 -4.98 2.75 -13.93
CA VAL A 83 -5.40 1.53 -13.25
C VAL A 83 -4.74 0.29 -13.86
N ALA A 84 -4.55 0.25 -15.19
CA ALA A 84 -3.98 -0.92 -15.85
C ALA A 84 -2.51 -1.11 -15.48
N SER A 85 -1.73 -0.03 -15.51
CA SER A 85 -0.32 -0.05 -15.07
C SER A 85 -0.21 -0.46 -13.60
N PHE A 86 -1.04 0.15 -12.73
CA PHE A 86 -1.10 -0.21 -11.32
C PHE A 86 -1.43 -1.69 -11.11
N GLU A 87 -2.51 -2.20 -11.73
CA GLU A 87 -2.96 -3.57 -11.54
C GLU A 87 -1.91 -4.59 -11.99
N SER A 88 -1.25 -4.32 -13.13
CA SER A 88 -0.23 -5.19 -13.68
C SER A 88 0.98 -5.38 -12.75
N LEU A 89 1.28 -4.37 -11.93
CA LEU A 89 2.43 -4.39 -11.03
C LEU A 89 2.07 -4.73 -9.58
N ALA A 90 1.00 -4.14 -9.05
CA ALA A 90 0.62 -4.22 -7.64
C ALA A 90 -0.15 -5.50 -7.28
N LEU A 91 -1.07 -5.97 -8.14
CA LEU A 91 -1.87 -7.15 -7.82
C LEU A 91 -1.06 -8.44 -7.68
N PRO A 92 0.00 -8.68 -8.49
CA PRO A 92 0.89 -9.82 -8.27
C PRO A 92 1.55 -9.81 -6.88
N GLU A 93 1.89 -8.63 -6.34
CA GLU A 93 2.48 -8.49 -5.01
C GLU A 93 1.51 -8.84 -3.88
N LEU A 94 0.20 -8.78 -4.13
CA LEU A 94 -0.85 -9.13 -3.17
C LEU A 94 -1.21 -10.63 -3.16
N GLN A 95 -0.56 -11.44 -3.98
CA GLN A 95 -0.77 -12.89 -3.97
C GLN A 95 -0.04 -13.50 -2.77
N VAL A 96 -0.81 -14.03 -1.82
CA VAL A 96 -0.27 -14.67 -0.61
C VAL A 96 0.45 -15.95 -0.99
N LYS A 97 1.79 -15.93 -0.95
CA LYS A 97 2.64 -17.12 -1.14
C LYS A 97 2.92 -17.78 0.20
N GLU A 98 3.12 -19.10 0.20
CA GLU A 98 3.28 -19.87 1.44
C GLU A 98 4.51 -19.50 2.26
N ASP A 99 5.53 -18.96 1.59
CA ASP A 99 6.79 -18.53 2.19
C ASP A 99 6.79 -17.05 2.61
N THR A 100 5.66 -16.34 2.53
CA THR A 100 5.61 -14.90 2.86
C THR A 100 5.50 -14.67 4.36
N TYR A 101 6.49 -14.00 4.93
CA TYR A 101 6.53 -13.70 6.37
C TYR A 101 6.00 -12.31 6.71
N LEU A 102 6.22 -11.34 5.82
CA LEU A 102 5.87 -9.94 6.03
C LEU A 102 5.24 -9.35 4.78
N PHE A 103 4.10 -8.70 4.96
CA PHE A 103 3.46 -7.87 3.95
C PHE A 103 3.62 -6.39 4.27
N MET A 104 3.92 -5.60 3.25
CA MET A 104 4.16 -4.17 3.39
C MET A 104 3.45 -3.35 2.31
N ILE A 105 2.58 -2.45 2.77
CA ILE A 105 1.87 -1.50 1.91
C ILE A 105 1.88 -0.13 2.60
N ASP A 106 2.64 0.84 2.05
CA ASP A 106 2.91 2.15 2.68
C ASP A 106 1.69 3.08 2.71
N GLU A 107 0.82 3.09 1.71
CA GLU A 107 -0.41 3.89 1.76
C GLU A 107 -1.46 3.31 0.83
N VAL A 108 -2.68 3.15 1.33
CA VAL A 108 -3.85 2.87 0.49
C VAL A 108 -4.65 4.16 0.34
N GLY A 109 -4.29 4.96 -0.65
CA GLY A 109 -4.99 6.19 -0.97
C GLY A 109 -6.25 5.96 -1.80
N LYS A 110 -6.89 7.05 -2.22
CA LYS A 110 -8.02 7.00 -3.14
C LYS A 110 -7.63 6.44 -4.52
N MET A 111 -6.36 6.55 -4.93
CA MET A 111 -5.91 6.22 -6.29
C MET A 111 -5.88 4.70 -6.51
N GLU A 112 -5.39 3.97 -5.52
CA GLU A 112 -5.32 2.51 -5.52
C GLU A 112 -6.73 1.89 -5.52
N LEU A 113 -7.70 2.57 -4.89
CA LEU A 113 -9.11 2.16 -4.85
C LEU A 113 -9.86 2.33 -6.19
N PHE A 114 -9.27 2.96 -7.20
CA PHE A 114 -9.84 2.93 -8.56
C PHE A 114 -9.74 1.55 -9.20
N SER A 115 -8.84 0.68 -8.71
CA SER A 115 -8.86 -0.73 -9.08
C SER A 115 -9.92 -1.47 -8.27
N SER A 116 -10.94 -1.98 -8.96
CA SER A 116 -11.96 -2.85 -8.35
C SER A 116 -11.39 -4.17 -7.83
N LEU A 117 -10.21 -4.56 -8.30
CA LEU A 117 -9.52 -5.80 -7.92
C LEU A 117 -8.63 -5.63 -6.68
N PHE A 118 -8.18 -4.41 -6.43
CA PHE A 118 -7.22 -4.11 -5.37
C PHE A 118 -7.76 -4.36 -3.97
N PHE A 119 -8.91 -3.76 -3.63
CA PHE A 119 -9.49 -3.90 -2.30
C PHE A 119 -9.79 -5.37 -1.93
N PRO A 120 -10.41 -6.19 -2.81
CA PRO A 120 -10.55 -7.63 -2.56
C PRO A 120 -9.21 -8.37 -2.39
N ALA A 121 -8.17 -7.99 -3.14
CA ALA A 121 -6.85 -8.60 -3.00
C ALA A 121 -6.19 -8.26 -1.65
N MET A 122 -6.26 -6.99 -1.25
CA MET A 122 -5.78 -6.53 0.05
C MET A 122 -6.54 -7.22 1.20
N LEU A 123 -7.86 -7.39 1.09
CA LEU A 123 -8.64 -8.13 2.10
C LEU A 123 -8.16 -9.58 2.25
N ARG A 124 -7.84 -10.27 1.15
CA ARG A 124 -7.28 -11.64 1.23
C ARG A 124 -5.93 -11.69 1.95
N VAL A 125 -5.08 -10.69 1.74
CA VAL A 125 -3.82 -10.53 2.49
C VAL A 125 -4.13 -10.31 3.97
N LEU A 126 -5.05 -9.39 4.28
CA LEU A 126 -5.45 -9.09 5.65
C LEU A 126 -6.05 -10.30 6.36
N GLU A 127 -6.89 -11.09 5.71
CA GLU A 127 -7.55 -12.26 6.30
C GLU A 127 -6.65 -13.50 6.39
N SER A 128 -5.48 -13.47 5.75
CA SER A 128 -4.57 -14.60 5.73
C SER A 128 -3.97 -14.87 7.11
N LYS A 129 -4.28 -16.04 7.66
CA LYS A 129 -3.63 -16.58 8.87
C LYS A 129 -2.18 -17.02 8.63
N LYS A 130 -1.73 -17.06 7.38
CA LYS A 130 -0.36 -17.46 7.02
C LYS A 130 0.65 -16.32 7.22
N ILE A 131 0.19 -15.07 7.29
CA ILE A 131 1.08 -13.90 7.36
C ILE A 131 1.29 -13.51 8.82
N ASN A 132 2.54 -13.64 9.29
CA ASN A 132 2.91 -13.40 10.67
C ASN A 132 3.06 -11.92 11.03
N LEU A 133 3.30 -11.03 10.06
CA LEU A 133 3.37 -9.59 10.29
C LEU A 133 2.82 -8.83 9.08
N GLN A 134 1.97 -7.84 9.35
CA GLN A 134 1.36 -7.00 8.32
C GLN A 134 1.57 -5.52 8.69
N TRP A 135 2.26 -4.79 7.80
CA TRP A 135 2.47 -3.36 7.90
C TRP A 135 1.64 -2.68 6.83
N LEU A 136 0.56 -2.05 7.27
CA LEU A 136 -0.40 -1.39 6.38
C LEU A 136 -0.73 -0.02 6.97
N PHE A 137 -0.49 1.03 6.19
CA PHE A 137 -1.01 2.35 6.54
C PHE A 137 -2.32 2.54 5.80
N LEU A 138 -3.41 2.59 6.57
CA LEU A 138 -4.73 2.91 6.06
C LEU A 138 -5.09 4.34 6.43
N PRO A 139 -5.55 5.16 5.48
CA PRO A 139 -6.25 6.38 5.83
C PRO A 139 -7.53 6.04 6.63
N PRO A 140 -7.95 6.92 7.55
CA PRO A 140 -9.13 6.68 8.40
C PRO A 140 -10.41 6.32 7.63
N TYR A 141 -10.55 6.82 6.40
CA TYR A 141 -11.72 6.59 5.55
C TYR A 141 -11.79 5.16 4.97
N VAL A 142 -10.67 4.46 4.82
CA VAL A 142 -10.64 3.06 4.31
C VAL A 142 -11.18 2.07 5.34
N LEU A 143 -11.07 2.40 6.62
CA LEU A 143 -11.56 1.55 7.72
C LEU A 143 -13.09 1.61 7.90
N HIS A 144 -13.73 2.68 7.41
CA HIS A 144 -15.16 2.94 7.62
C HIS A 144 -16.04 2.61 6.40
N SER A 145 -15.45 2.24 5.26
CA SER A 145 -16.18 2.16 3.99
C SER A 145 -16.36 0.72 3.51
N ARG A 146 -17.58 0.18 3.71
CA ARG A 146 -18.13 -0.90 2.88
C ARG A 146 -18.71 -0.39 1.55
N GLU A 147 -18.78 0.92 1.38
CA GLU A 147 -19.36 1.56 0.20
C GLU A 147 -18.52 2.80 -0.12
N PHE A 148 -17.82 2.82 -1.25
CA PHE A 148 -17.64 4.07 -2.00
C PHE A 148 -17.45 3.77 -3.48
N GLY A 149 -18.55 3.93 -4.21
CA GLY A 149 -18.51 4.39 -5.60
C GLY A 149 -18.51 5.92 -5.62
N HIS A 150 -17.75 6.48 -6.57
CA HIS A 150 -17.88 7.84 -7.10
C HIS A 150 -17.84 8.99 -6.08
N SER A 151 -16.65 9.51 -5.80
CA SER A 151 -16.51 10.93 -5.48
C SER A 151 -15.42 11.57 -6.34
N ASN A 152 -15.88 12.49 -7.18
CA ASN A 152 -15.11 13.34 -8.07
C ASN A 152 -14.40 14.41 -7.24
N THR A 153 -13.06 14.45 -7.18
CA THR A 153 -12.27 15.69 -7.02
C THR A 153 -10.75 15.46 -7.06
N ARG A 154 -10.08 16.46 -7.64
CA ARG A 154 -8.66 16.66 -7.99
C ARG A 154 -7.61 16.09 -7.01
N TYR A 155 -6.54 15.58 -7.63
CA TYR A 155 -5.26 15.13 -7.06
C TYR A 155 -4.59 16.17 -6.17
#